data_AF-A0A7G8P7F4-F1
#
_entry.id   AF-A0A7G8P7F4-F1
#
_cell.length_a   1.000
_cell.length_b   1.000
_cell.length_c   1.000
_cell.angle_alpha   90.00
_cell.angle_beta   90.00
_cell.angle_gamma   90.00
#
_symmetry.space_group_name_H-M   'P 1'
#
loop_
_entity.id
_entity.type
_entity.pdbx_description
1 polymer ?
#
loop_
_entity_poly.entity_id
_entity_poly.type
_entity_poly.pdbx_seq_one_letter_code
_entity_poly.pdbx_strand_id
1 'polypeptide(L)'
;MQTRQRRASHFRFLIPFLAVFLAALGLVGCSSSPKANNAPLPDATTLLKQSADTTRAQTSAHVVLTTTGDIKSLPITILTGDMTLKPAVAAQGKADIMFLGQKLSDVKFVVSDGNLYGAITAGGAMENFGPAADIYDISTILSPENGLANILSSFTDAKAEGRESVNGADAVKITGTVPADAMNKIAPALKVTGPIPGTAWIREDGDHQLQQVKFDIAEGKSIQMTLSDWGKTVTVDKPAA
;
A
#
# COMPACT_ATOMS: atom_id res chain seq x y z
N MET A 1 73.18 20.54 31.94
CA MET A 1 73.52 21.89 31.41
C MET A 1 72.22 22.69 31.37
N GLN A 2 71.86 23.43 32.42
CA GLN A 2 72.04 24.90 32.54
C GLN A 2 71.80 25.63 31.20
N THR A 3 70.91 26.63 31.07
CA THR A 3 70.92 27.88 31.84
C THR A 3 69.67 28.76 31.57
N ARG A 4 69.17 29.41 32.65
CA ARG A 4 68.62 30.79 32.80
C ARG A 4 67.46 31.28 31.91
N GLN A 5 66.28 31.57 32.48
CA GLN A 5 65.87 32.76 33.28
C GLN A 5 65.65 34.06 32.48
N ARG A 6 64.44 34.62 32.61
CA ARG A 6 64.12 36.01 33.06
C ARG A 6 62.59 36.11 33.33
N ARG A 7 62.16 36.16 34.60
CA ARG A 7 61.79 37.36 35.40
C ARG A 7 60.56 38.11 34.83
N ALA A 8 59.39 37.98 35.47
CA ALA A 8 58.84 38.85 36.54
C ALA A 8 57.95 39.96 35.91
N SER A 9 56.80 40.41 36.41
CA SER A 9 56.17 40.32 37.74
C SER A 9 54.75 40.93 37.67
N HIS A 10 53.83 40.32 38.43
CA HIS A 10 52.74 40.89 39.26
C HIS A 10 51.84 42.03 38.75
N PHE A 11 50.52 41.79 38.74
CA PHE A 11 49.61 42.51 39.65
C PHE A 11 48.33 41.70 39.94
N ARG A 12 48.01 41.58 41.22
CA ARG A 12 46.82 40.92 41.80
C ARG A 12 45.68 41.94 41.89
N PHE A 13 44.43 41.53 41.65
CA PHE A 13 43.30 41.97 42.47
C PHE A 13 42.21 40.89 42.52
N LEU A 14 41.83 40.52 43.74
CA LEU A 14 40.69 39.66 44.08
C LEU A 14 39.39 40.48 44.03
N ILE A 15 38.25 39.84 43.71
CA ILE A 15 37.09 39.56 44.61
C ILE A 15 35.90 39.05 43.75
N PRO A 16 35.08 38.12 44.26
CA PRO A 16 34.28 37.17 43.48
C PRO A 16 32.79 37.54 43.40
N PHE A 17 32.07 37.01 42.41
CA PHE A 17 30.62 36.89 42.48
C PHE A 17 30.19 35.42 42.33
N LEU A 18 29.65 34.95 43.45
CA LEU A 18 28.97 33.69 43.69
C LEU A 18 27.69 33.62 42.84
N ALA A 19 27.55 32.57 42.03
CA ALA A 19 26.28 32.16 41.45
C ALA A 19 26.10 30.67 41.69
N VAL A 20 25.32 30.36 42.73
CA VAL A 20 24.76 29.03 43.00
C VAL A 20 23.62 28.81 42.00
N PHE A 21 23.66 27.73 41.23
CA PHE A 21 22.46 27.17 40.60
C PHE A 21 22.44 25.65 40.79
N LEU A 22 21.56 25.25 41.69
CA LEU A 22 21.12 23.87 41.94
C LEU A 22 19.75 23.74 41.27
N ALA A 23 19.56 22.82 40.31
CA ALA A 23 18.24 22.20 40.05
C ALA A 23 18.29 21.08 39.00
N ALA A 24 18.04 19.86 39.49
CA ALA A 24 17.23 18.77 38.93
C ALA A 24 17.42 18.32 37.46
N LEU A 25 18.02 17.13 37.32
CA LEU A 25 17.83 16.23 36.19
C LEU A 25 16.38 15.72 36.18
N GLY A 26 15.50 16.41 35.45
CA GLY A 26 14.22 15.88 35.01
C GLY A 26 14.40 15.19 33.65
N LEU A 27 14.60 13.88 33.64
CA LEU A 27 14.39 13.06 32.44
C LEU A 27 12.89 13.02 32.16
N VAL A 28 12.37 14.02 31.44
CA VAL A 28 11.06 13.89 30.79
C VAL A 28 11.27 13.08 29.53
N GLY A 29 11.20 11.75 29.69
CA GLY A 29 10.97 10.87 28.56
C GLY A 29 9.56 11.10 28.04
N CYS A 30 9.41 12.00 27.07
CA CYS A 30 8.21 12.04 26.23
C CYS A 30 8.24 10.82 25.30
N SER A 31 7.89 9.63 25.83
CA SER A 31 7.33 8.58 24.99
C SER A 31 5.88 8.94 24.73
N SER A 32 5.62 9.78 23.73
CA SER A 32 4.27 9.95 23.21
C SER A 32 3.91 8.68 22.46
N SER A 33 3.43 7.67 23.18
CA SER A 33 2.63 6.61 22.58
C SER A 33 1.49 7.29 21.81
N PRO A 34 1.23 6.90 20.54
CA PRO A 34 0.12 7.46 19.78
C PRO A 34 -1.15 7.35 20.62
N LYS A 35 -1.80 8.50 20.87
CA LYS A 35 -3.02 8.55 21.67
C LYS A 35 -4.08 7.79 20.87
N ALA A 36 -4.58 6.69 21.41
CA ALA A 36 -5.64 5.92 20.76
C ALA A 36 -6.82 6.85 20.42
N ASN A 37 -7.20 6.90 19.14
CA ASN A 37 -8.33 7.70 18.69
C ASN A 37 -9.64 7.03 19.11
N ASN A 38 -10.17 7.49 20.25
CA ASN A 38 -11.42 7.01 20.85
C ASN A 38 -12.65 7.80 20.38
N ALA A 39 -12.55 8.62 19.34
CA ALA A 39 -13.72 9.26 18.75
C ALA A 39 -14.71 8.19 18.23
N PRO A 40 -16.02 8.49 18.18
CA PRO A 40 -16.98 7.61 17.52
C PRO A 40 -16.49 7.20 16.13
N LEU A 41 -16.74 5.95 15.73
CA LEU A 41 -16.43 5.52 14.37
C LEU A 41 -17.38 6.26 13.40
N PRO A 42 -16.89 6.66 12.22
CA PRO A 42 -17.74 7.26 11.20
C PRO A 42 -18.76 6.26 10.66
N ASP A 43 -19.79 6.77 9.98
CA ASP A 43 -20.74 5.92 9.26
C ASP A 43 -20.04 5.16 8.13
N ALA A 44 -20.15 3.83 8.16
CA ALA A 44 -19.42 2.95 7.25
C ALA A 44 -19.88 3.12 5.79
N THR A 45 -21.19 3.21 5.57
CA THR A 45 -21.78 3.37 4.23
C THR A 45 -21.35 4.68 3.59
N THR A 46 -21.37 5.77 4.34
CA THR A 46 -20.92 7.09 3.90
C THR A 46 -19.43 7.07 3.56
N LEU A 47 -18.60 6.49 4.43
CA LEU A 47 -17.15 6.44 4.21
C LEU A 47 -16.77 5.58 3.00
N LEU A 48 -17.45 4.44 2.79
CA LEU A 48 -17.29 3.62 1.58
C LEU A 48 -17.63 4.41 0.31
N LYS A 49 -18.74 5.15 0.32
CA LYS A 49 -19.16 5.97 -0.83
C LYS A 49 -18.14 7.08 -1.14
N GLN A 50 -17.69 7.80 -0.13
CA GLN A 50 -16.67 8.84 -0.30
C GLN A 50 -15.36 8.25 -0.84
N SER A 51 -14.94 7.10 -0.31
CA SER A 51 -13.75 6.40 -0.79
C SER A 51 -13.90 5.90 -2.22
N ALA A 52 -15.09 5.43 -2.60
CA ALA A 52 -15.38 5.05 -3.97
C ALA A 52 -15.27 6.24 -4.92
N ASP A 53 -15.77 7.41 -4.53
CA ASP A 53 -15.68 8.64 -5.32
C ASP A 53 -14.23 9.09 -5.50
N THR A 54 -13.44 9.08 -4.43
CA THR A 54 -12.00 9.37 -4.50
C THR A 54 -11.24 8.36 -5.36
N THR A 55 -11.54 7.08 -5.21
CA THR A 55 -10.91 5.99 -5.99
C THR A 55 -11.24 6.11 -7.48
N ARG A 56 -12.47 6.53 -7.82
CA ARG A 56 -12.91 6.72 -9.21
C ARG A 56 -12.12 7.81 -9.95
N ALA A 57 -11.59 8.79 -9.23
CA ALA A 57 -10.79 9.86 -9.80
C ALA A 57 -9.31 9.47 -10.04
N GLN A 58 -8.87 8.33 -9.51
CA GLN A 58 -7.46 7.92 -9.57
C GLN A 58 -7.10 7.32 -10.92
N THR A 59 -5.91 7.65 -11.40
CA THR A 59 -5.38 7.09 -12.66
C THR A 59 -4.09 6.30 -12.46
N SER A 60 -3.52 6.30 -11.26
CA SER A 60 -2.29 5.59 -10.94
C SER A 60 -2.22 5.27 -9.45
N ALA A 61 -1.48 4.22 -9.12
CA ALA A 61 -1.24 3.78 -7.75
C ALA A 61 -0.01 2.86 -7.69
N HIS A 62 0.57 2.74 -6.51
CA HIS A 62 1.34 1.56 -6.11
C HIS A 62 0.39 0.49 -5.57
N VAL A 63 0.58 -0.75 -6.00
CA VAL A 63 -0.26 -1.89 -5.63
C VAL A 63 0.60 -2.98 -5.01
N VAL A 64 0.18 -3.49 -3.86
CA VAL A 64 0.65 -4.75 -3.30
C VAL A 64 -0.52 -5.71 -3.22
N LEU A 65 -0.50 -6.77 -4.01
CA LEU A 65 -1.49 -7.84 -4.00
C LEU A 65 -0.87 -9.06 -3.31
N THR A 66 -1.60 -9.67 -2.38
CA THR A 66 -1.22 -10.91 -1.71
C THR A 66 -2.38 -11.89 -1.72
N THR A 67 -2.09 -13.16 -1.94
CA THR A 67 -3.07 -14.24 -1.80
C THR A 67 -2.72 -15.12 -0.62
N THR A 68 -3.74 -15.62 0.07
CA THR A 68 -3.61 -16.64 1.12
C THR A 68 -4.28 -17.90 0.64
N GLY A 69 -3.62 -19.04 0.86
CA GLY A 69 -4.08 -20.34 0.37
C GLY A 69 -3.81 -20.54 -1.13
N ASP A 70 -4.06 -21.75 -1.63
CA ASP A 70 -3.91 -22.07 -3.05
C ASP A 70 -5.16 -21.68 -3.85
N ILE A 71 -5.04 -20.63 -4.66
CA ILE A 71 -6.09 -20.13 -5.56
C ILE A 71 -5.70 -20.49 -6.99
N LYS A 72 -6.14 -21.66 -7.46
CA LYS A 72 -5.73 -22.20 -8.78
C LYS A 72 -5.94 -21.26 -9.97
N SER A 73 -6.95 -20.39 -9.90
CA SER A 73 -7.26 -19.42 -10.96
C SER A 73 -6.40 -18.16 -10.91
N LEU A 74 -5.64 -17.94 -9.84
CA LEU A 74 -4.74 -16.83 -9.63
C LEU A 74 -3.39 -17.36 -9.14
N PRO A 75 -2.48 -17.74 -10.05
CA PRO A 75 -1.17 -18.29 -9.69
C PRO A 75 -0.21 -17.22 -9.14
N ILE A 76 -0.71 -16.15 -8.51
CA ILE A 76 0.07 -15.08 -7.88
C ILE A 76 -0.02 -15.28 -6.36
N THR A 77 1.13 -15.25 -5.68
CA THR A 77 1.20 -15.29 -4.20
C THR A 77 1.44 -13.90 -3.62
N ILE A 78 2.38 -13.14 -4.22
CA ILE A 78 2.55 -11.71 -3.98
C ILE A 78 2.84 -11.02 -5.31
N LEU A 79 2.34 -9.80 -5.46
CA LEU A 79 2.69 -8.89 -6.54
C LEU A 79 2.88 -7.50 -5.94
N THR A 80 3.95 -6.83 -6.31
CA THR A 80 4.18 -5.42 -5.97
C THR A 80 4.58 -4.68 -7.23
N GLY A 81 3.95 -3.54 -7.48
CA GLY A 81 4.21 -2.77 -8.69
C GLY A 81 3.46 -1.46 -8.75
N ASP A 82 3.86 -0.67 -9.72
CA ASP A 82 3.23 0.61 -10.05
C ASP A 82 2.39 0.46 -11.30
N MET A 83 1.23 1.13 -11.32
CA MET A 83 0.35 1.14 -12.48
C MET A 83 -0.12 2.56 -12.81
N THR A 84 -0.40 2.80 -14.08
CA THR A 84 -1.04 4.02 -14.57
C THR A 84 -1.99 3.71 -15.73
N LEU A 85 -3.05 4.51 -15.84
CA LEU A 85 -3.98 4.54 -16.97
C LEU A 85 -3.67 5.68 -17.95
N LYS A 86 -2.79 6.62 -17.56
CA LYS A 86 -2.46 7.82 -18.34
C LYS A 86 -0.94 8.02 -18.47
N PRO A 87 -0.45 8.50 -19.64
CA PRO A 87 -1.20 8.77 -20.89
C PRO A 87 -1.67 7.50 -21.61
N ALA A 88 -1.15 6.34 -21.23
CA ALA A 88 -1.58 5.02 -21.68
C ALA A 88 -1.56 4.04 -20.51
N VAL A 89 -2.23 2.91 -20.67
CA VAL A 89 -2.21 1.81 -19.69
C VAL A 89 -0.81 1.22 -19.64
N ALA A 90 -0.18 1.29 -18.47
CA ALA A 90 1.13 0.71 -18.23
C ALA A 90 1.29 0.27 -16.76
N ALA A 91 2.13 -0.73 -16.53
CA ALA A 91 2.54 -1.13 -15.19
C ALA A 91 3.92 -1.75 -15.20
N GLN A 92 4.57 -1.76 -14.05
CA GLN A 92 5.81 -2.51 -13.85
C GLN A 92 5.94 -2.95 -12.40
N GLY A 93 6.63 -4.05 -12.19
CA GLY A 93 6.85 -4.55 -10.85
C GLY A 93 7.44 -5.93 -10.83
N LYS A 94 7.15 -6.64 -9.75
CA LYS A 94 7.57 -8.01 -9.54
C LYS A 94 6.46 -8.83 -8.88
N ALA A 95 6.47 -10.11 -9.14
CA ALA A 95 5.54 -11.05 -8.55
C ALA A 95 6.24 -12.35 -8.14
N ASP A 96 5.74 -12.94 -7.07
CA ASP A 96 5.98 -14.34 -6.78
C ASP A 96 4.78 -15.14 -7.30
N ILE A 97 5.04 -16.10 -8.18
CA ILE A 97 4.02 -16.89 -8.86
C ILE A 97 4.20 -18.38 -8.63
N MET A 98 3.09 -19.12 -8.71
CA MET A 98 3.09 -20.58 -8.75
C MET A 98 3.05 -21.04 -10.20
N PHE A 99 4.17 -21.56 -10.70
CA PHE A 99 4.30 -22.06 -12.05
C PHE A 99 4.60 -23.56 -12.04
N LEU A 100 3.71 -24.37 -12.62
CA LEU A 100 3.82 -25.84 -12.64
C LEU A 100 4.09 -26.48 -11.26
N GLY A 101 3.47 -25.93 -10.20
CA GLY A 101 3.63 -26.39 -8.83
C GLY A 101 4.91 -25.90 -8.13
N GLN A 102 5.76 -25.14 -8.82
CA GLN A 102 6.95 -24.52 -8.25
C GLN A 102 6.71 -23.03 -8.01
N LYS A 103 7.22 -22.52 -6.88
CA LYS A 103 7.22 -21.08 -6.60
C LYS A 103 8.37 -20.43 -7.36
N LEU A 104 8.06 -19.50 -8.25
CA LEU A 104 9.02 -18.57 -8.84
C LEU A 104 8.91 -17.25 -8.07
N SER A 105 10.02 -16.71 -7.59
CA SER A 105 10.03 -15.48 -6.78
C SER A 105 10.69 -14.34 -7.54
N ASP A 106 10.27 -13.11 -7.25
CA ASP A 106 10.78 -11.88 -7.85
C ASP A 106 10.74 -11.87 -9.40
N VAL A 107 9.75 -12.53 -10.00
CA VAL A 107 9.50 -12.50 -11.45
C VAL A 107 9.13 -11.08 -11.84
N LYS A 108 10.00 -10.40 -12.60
CA LYS A 108 9.73 -9.04 -13.07
C LYS A 108 8.68 -9.06 -14.17
N PHE A 109 7.82 -8.05 -14.18
CA PHE A 109 6.87 -7.84 -15.24
C PHE A 109 6.81 -6.36 -15.65
N VAL A 110 6.46 -6.13 -16.91
CA VAL A 110 6.15 -4.83 -17.48
C VAL A 110 4.93 -4.98 -18.38
N VAL A 111 3.94 -4.11 -18.22
CA VAL A 111 2.85 -3.93 -19.18
C VAL A 111 3.10 -2.63 -19.92
N SER A 112 3.30 -2.71 -21.23
CA SER A 112 3.55 -1.56 -22.10
C SER A 112 3.01 -1.84 -23.49
N ASP A 113 2.48 -0.82 -24.17
CA ASP A 113 1.88 -0.93 -25.51
C ASP A 113 0.83 -2.06 -25.62
N GLY A 114 0.08 -2.31 -24.54
CA GLY A 114 -0.95 -3.36 -24.47
C GLY A 114 -0.42 -4.79 -24.32
N ASN A 115 0.90 -5.00 -24.25
CA ASN A 115 1.50 -6.34 -24.08
C ASN A 115 2.05 -6.54 -22.66
N LEU A 116 2.04 -7.79 -22.20
CA LEU A 116 2.74 -8.23 -21.01
C LEU A 116 4.15 -8.70 -21.39
N TYR A 117 5.14 -8.16 -20.70
CA TYR A 117 6.51 -8.61 -20.72
C TYR A 117 6.88 -9.19 -19.36
N GLY A 118 7.66 -10.27 -19.33
CA GLY A 118 8.07 -10.89 -18.08
C GLY A 118 9.45 -11.55 -18.15
N ALA A 119 10.14 -11.61 -17.02
CA ALA A 119 11.39 -12.34 -16.88
C ALA A 119 11.19 -13.53 -15.93
N ILE A 120 10.89 -14.71 -16.48
CA ILE A 120 10.56 -15.93 -15.71
C ILE A 120 11.75 -16.43 -14.87
N THR A 121 12.97 -16.11 -15.28
CA THR A 121 14.19 -16.41 -14.53
C THR A 121 14.74 -15.15 -13.86
N ALA A 122 15.25 -15.31 -12.64
CA ALA A 122 15.88 -14.21 -11.91
C ALA A 122 17.07 -13.66 -12.70
N GLY A 123 17.00 -12.39 -13.11
CA GLY A 123 18.03 -11.75 -13.95
C GLY A 123 17.95 -12.10 -15.44
N GLY A 124 16.92 -12.83 -15.88
CA GLY A 124 16.68 -13.14 -17.29
C GLY A 124 16.22 -11.94 -18.12
N ALA A 125 16.20 -12.12 -19.43
CA ALA A 125 15.64 -11.14 -20.37
C ALA A 125 14.12 -11.06 -20.23
N MET A 126 13.56 -9.90 -20.59
CA MET A 126 12.11 -9.71 -20.64
C MET A 126 11.58 -10.31 -21.94
N GLU A 127 10.75 -11.35 -21.82
CA GLU A 127 10.07 -11.97 -22.94
C GLU A 127 8.68 -11.35 -23.12
N ASN A 128 8.19 -11.27 -24.37
CA ASN A 128 6.86 -10.79 -24.67
C ASN A 128 5.85 -11.95 -24.62
N PHE A 129 4.90 -11.89 -23.69
CA PHE A 129 3.82 -12.86 -23.50
C PHE A 129 2.54 -12.53 -24.29
N GLY A 130 2.58 -11.50 -25.14
CA GLY A 130 1.47 -11.07 -25.96
C GLY A 130 0.53 -10.10 -25.23
N PRO A 131 -0.72 -9.94 -25.72
CA PRO A 131 -1.67 -8.97 -25.18
C PRO A 131 -1.92 -9.18 -23.68
N ALA A 132 -1.72 -8.14 -22.88
CA ALA A 132 -1.94 -8.20 -21.44
C ALA A 132 -3.39 -8.56 -21.11
N ALA A 133 -4.35 -8.09 -21.92
CA ALA A 133 -5.78 -8.37 -21.73
C ALA A 133 -6.17 -9.86 -21.84
N ASP A 134 -5.37 -10.67 -22.54
CA ASP A 134 -5.59 -12.13 -22.62
C ASP A 134 -5.23 -12.85 -21.31
N ILE A 135 -4.44 -12.19 -20.45
CA ILE A 135 -4.01 -12.69 -19.14
C ILE A 135 -4.77 -11.97 -18.03
N TYR A 136 -4.60 -10.64 -17.94
CA TYR A 136 -5.35 -9.74 -17.08
C TYR A 136 -5.20 -8.30 -17.55
N ASP A 137 -6.32 -7.63 -17.86
CA ASP A 137 -6.33 -6.20 -18.14
C ASP A 137 -6.22 -5.39 -16.83
N ILE A 138 -5.01 -4.92 -16.54
CA ILE A 138 -4.70 -4.11 -15.36
C ILE A 138 -5.53 -2.82 -15.27
N SER A 139 -6.05 -2.31 -16.40
CA SER A 139 -6.89 -1.10 -16.38
C SER A 139 -8.18 -1.30 -15.61
N THR A 140 -8.62 -2.57 -15.48
CA THR A 140 -9.80 -2.96 -14.72
C THR A 140 -9.70 -2.57 -13.25
N ILE A 141 -8.51 -2.62 -12.63
CA ILE A 141 -8.33 -2.34 -11.19
C ILE A 141 -8.80 -0.91 -10.85
N LEU A 142 -8.44 0.06 -11.69
CA LEU A 142 -8.77 1.48 -11.53
C LEU A 142 -9.89 1.93 -12.49
N SER A 143 -10.62 0.97 -13.09
CA SER A 143 -11.78 1.28 -13.91
C SER A 143 -12.86 1.95 -13.05
N PRO A 144 -13.39 3.12 -13.46
CA PRO A 144 -14.45 3.81 -12.73
C PRO A 144 -15.70 2.97 -12.44
N GLU A 145 -16.04 2.09 -13.38
CA GLU A 145 -17.30 1.34 -13.40
C GLU A 145 -17.15 -0.12 -12.99
N ASN A 146 -15.97 -0.71 -13.22
CA ASN A 146 -15.74 -2.15 -12.99
C ASN A 146 -14.66 -2.44 -11.94
N GLY A 147 -13.91 -1.42 -11.51
CA GLY A 147 -12.76 -1.56 -10.62
C GLY A 147 -13.09 -1.41 -9.14
N LEU A 148 -12.07 -1.00 -8.38
CA LEU A 148 -12.15 -0.86 -6.92
C LEU A 148 -13.24 0.13 -6.48
N ALA A 149 -13.49 1.20 -7.24
CA ALA A 149 -14.57 2.14 -6.93
C ALA A 149 -15.95 1.46 -6.96
N ASN A 150 -16.19 0.57 -7.93
CA ASN A 150 -17.43 -0.22 -8.00
C ASN A 150 -17.51 -1.22 -6.86
N ILE A 151 -16.40 -1.88 -6.52
CA ILE A 151 -16.34 -2.80 -5.36
C ILE A 151 -16.76 -2.07 -4.08
N LEU A 152 -16.14 -0.92 -3.77
CA LEU A 152 -16.45 -0.13 -2.58
C LEU A 152 -17.92 0.31 -2.55
N SER A 153 -18.47 0.71 -3.71
CA SER A 153 -19.87 1.10 -3.84
C SER A 153 -20.85 -0.06 -3.69
N SER A 154 -20.37 -1.30 -3.83
CA SER A 154 -21.20 -2.51 -3.83
C SER A 154 -21.23 -3.23 -2.48
N PHE A 155 -20.52 -2.72 -1.47
CA PHE A 155 -20.58 -3.30 -0.12
C PHE A 155 -22.01 -3.23 0.44
N THR A 156 -22.50 -4.36 0.93
CA THR A 156 -23.74 -4.45 1.72
C THR A 156 -23.41 -4.80 3.16
N ASP A 157 -24.35 -4.52 4.08
CA ASP A 157 -24.21 -4.80 5.52
C ASP A 157 -22.93 -4.19 6.11
N ALA A 158 -22.56 -3.00 5.63
CA ALA A 158 -21.31 -2.35 5.97
C ALA A 158 -21.27 -1.94 7.43
N LYS A 159 -20.18 -2.29 8.13
CA LYS A 159 -19.98 -1.97 9.54
C LYS A 159 -18.55 -1.50 9.80
N ALA A 160 -18.41 -0.35 10.44
CA ALA A 160 -17.13 0.11 10.96
C ALA A 160 -16.80 -0.69 12.23
N GLU A 161 -15.70 -1.43 12.22
CA GLU A 161 -15.28 -2.31 13.33
C GLU A 161 -14.22 -1.65 14.22
N GLY A 162 -13.47 -0.68 13.70
CA GLY A 162 -12.39 -0.03 14.43
C GLY A 162 -11.47 0.78 13.55
N ARG A 163 -10.35 1.22 14.14
CA ARG A 163 -9.25 1.90 13.45
C ARG A 163 -8.01 1.00 13.50
N GLU A 164 -7.34 0.85 12.37
CA GLU A 164 -6.10 0.10 12.23
C GLU A 164 -5.11 0.91 11.39
N SER A 165 -3.81 0.77 11.66
CA SER A 165 -2.77 1.40 10.84
C SER A 165 -2.44 0.51 9.65
N VAL A 166 -2.57 1.04 8.43
CA VAL A 166 -2.15 0.40 7.18
C VAL A 166 -1.05 1.25 6.57
N ASN A 167 0.12 0.68 6.28
CA ASN A 167 1.30 1.43 5.77
C ASN A 167 1.69 2.65 6.63
N GLY A 168 1.50 2.56 7.95
CA GLY A 168 1.79 3.66 8.89
C GLY A 168 0.74 4.77 8.91
N ALA A 169 -0.38 4.58 8.22
CA ALA A 169 -1.48 5.53 8.09
C ALA A 169 -2.73 4.98 8.79
N ASP A 170 -3.32 5.76 9.70
CA ASP A 170 -4.59 5.40 10.35
C ASP A 170 -5.71 5.24 9.31
N ALA A 171 -6.47 4.15 9.42
CA ALA A 171 -7.59 3.83 8.56
C ALA A 171 -8.73 3.20 9.38
N VAL A 172 -9.98 3.50 8.99
CA VAL A 172 -11.17 2.84 9.51
C VAL A 172 -11.32 1.50 8.82
N LYS A 173 -11.41 0.43 9.61
CA LYS A 173 -11.71 -0.92 9.14
C LYS A 173 -13.22 -1.08 9.01
N ILE A 174 -13.67 -1.36 7.80
CA ILE A 174 -15.06 -1.58 7.46
C ILE A 174 -15.22 -3.01 6.95
N THR A 175 -16.08 -3.79 7.59
CA THR A 175 -16.50 -5.11 7.15
C THR A 175 -17.82 -5.01 6.38
N GLY A 176 -18.11 -6.00 5.56
CA GLY A 176 -19.39 -6.15 4.88
C GLY A 176 -19.36 -7.32 3.90
N THR A 177 -20.30 -7.33 2.98
CA THR A 177 -20.42 -8.35 1.94
C THR A 177 -20.32 -7.72 0.57
N VAL A 178 -19.61 -8.36 -0.36
CA VAL A 178 -19.49 -7.92 -1.76
C VAL A 178 -20.23 -8.90 -2.67
N PRO A 179 -21.10 -8.42 -3.58
CA PRO A 179 -21.80 -9.29 -4.52
C PRO A 179 -20.84 -9.93 -5.52
N ALA A 180 -21.16 -11.17 -5.92
CA ALA A 180 -20.37 -11.93 -6.88
C ALA A 180 -20.13 -11.18 -8.21
N ASP A 181 -21.12 -10.45 -8.72
CA ASP A 181 -20.99 -9.67 -9.96
C ASP A 181 -19.88 -8.62 -9.87
N ALA A 182 -19.83 -7.85 -8.78
CA ALA A 182 -18.80 -6.85 -8.58
C ALA A 182 -17.41 -7.48 -8.52
N MET A 183 -17.27 -8.61 -7.80
CA MET A 183 -16.00 -9.34 -7.72
C MET A 183 -15.58 -9.94 -9.07
N ASN A 184 -16.51 -10.50 -9.84
CA ASN A 184 -16.22 -11.11 -11.13
C ASN A 184 -15.91 -10.07 -12.22
N LYS A 185 -16.34 -8.81 -12.07
CA LYS A 185 -15.93 -7.71 -12.96
C LYS A 185 -14.44 -7.39 -12.83
N ILE A 186 -13.90 -7.37 -11.61
CA ILE A 186 -12.48 -7.06 -11.36
C ILE A 186 -11.58 -8.30 -11.44
N ALA A 187 -12.09 -9.49 -11.10
CA ALA A 187 -11.33 -10.74 -11.08
C ALA A 187 -12.15 -11.91 -11.67
N PRO A 188 -12.42 -11.90 -13.00
CA PRO A 188 -13.32 -12.87 -13.64
C PRO A 188 -12.84 -14.32 -13.51
N ALA A 189 -11.53 -14.55 -13.39
CA ALA A 189 -10.95 -15.87 -13.21
C ALA A 189 -11.42 -16.57 -11.92
N LEU A 190 -11.88 -15.82 -10.92
CA LEU A 190 -12.39 -16.37 -9.66
C LEU A 190 -13.72 -17.10 -9.80
N LYS A 191 -14.57 -16.69 -10.77
CA LYS A 191 -15.90 -17.27 -10.99
C LYS A 191 -16.71 -17.39 -9.70
N VAL A 192 -16.71 -16.32 -8.91
CA VAL A 192 -17.46 -16.26 -7.64
C VAL A 192 -18.95 -16.46 -7.93
N THR A 193 -19.60 -17.36 -7.20
CA THR A 193 -21.00 -17.74 -7.46
C THR A 193 -22.00 -17.13 -6.47
N GLY A 194 -21.52 -16.52 -5.38
CA GLY A 194 -22.35 -15.91 -4.35
C GLY A 194 -21.64 -14.73 -3.67
N PRO A 195 -22.36 -13.98 -2.81
CA PRO A 195 -21.75 -12.89 -2.05
C PRO A 195 -20.59 -13.39 -1.19
N ILE A 196 -19.53 -12.61 -1.07
CA ILE A 196 -18.33 -12.95 -0.29
C ILE A 196 -18.05 -11.91 0.80
N PRO A 197 -17.52 -12.32 1.97
CA PRO A 197 -17.06 -11.37 2.98
C PRO A 197 -15.95 -10.47 2.44
N GLY A 198 -16.11 -9.16 2.67
CA GLY A 198 -15.15 -8.13 2.31
C GLY A 198 -14.74 -7.31 3.53
N THR A 199 -13.51 -6.82 3.51
CA THR A 199 -13.03 -5.80 4.44
C THR A 199 -12.31 -4.71 3.67
N ALA A 200 -12.64 -3.45 3.94
CA ALA A 200 -11.96 -2.27 3.40
C ALA A 200 -11.33 -1.48 4.54
N TRP A 201 -10.15 -0.91 4.29
CA TRP A 201 -9.49 0.03 5.18
C TRP A 201 -9.40 1.37 4.47
N ILE A 202 -10.05 2.38 5.03
CA ILE A 202 -10.23 3.68 4.40
C ILE A 202 -9.68 4.76 5.32
N ARG A 203 -8.92 5.73 4.78
CA ARG A 203 -8.46 6.89 5.53
C ARG A 203 -9.64 7.64 6.15
N GLU A 204 -9.55 7.91 7.45
CA GLU A 204 -10.58 8.72 8.11
C GLU A 204 -10.46 10.20 7.74
N ASP A 205 -9.25 10.64 7.43
CA ASP A 205 -8.93 12.02 7.07
C ASP A 205 -8.81 12.25 5.55
N GLY A 206 -8.58 13.51 5.19
CA GLY A 206 -8.30 13.92 3.82
C GLY A 206 -9.38 13.49 2.84
N ASP A 207 -8.95 12.91 1.72
CA ASP A 207 -9.84 12.49 0.63
C ASP A 207 -10.44 11.10 0.84
N HIS A 208 -10.35 10.51 2.05
CA HIS A 208 -10.90 9.17 2.33
C HIS A 208 -10.36 8.09 1.38
N GLN A 209 -9.07 8.13 1.08
CA GLN A 209 -8.42 7.19 0.18
C GLN A 209 -8.52 5.75 0.69
N LEU A 210 -8.74 4.82 -0.23
CA LEU A 210 -8.66 3.40 0.03
C LEU A 210 -7.20 3.01 0.31
N GLN A 211 -6.94 2.39 1.45
CA GLN A 211 -5.61 1.88 1.83
C GLN A 211 -5.48 0.39 1.56
N GLN A 212 -6.55 -0.37 1.79
CA GLN A 212 -6.53 -1.82 1.61
C GLN A 212 -7.93 -2.37 1.39
N VAL A 213 -8.03 -3.45 0.61
CA VAL A 213 -9.19 -4.33 0.56
C VAL A 213 -8.76 -5.77 0.77
N LYS A 214 -9.62 -6.57 1.40
CA LYS A 214 -9.47 -8.01 1.53
C LYS A 214 -10.81 -8.69 1.24
N PHE A 215 -10.75 -9.78 0.49
CA PHE A 215 -11.91 -10.62 0.16
C PHE A 215 -11.62 -12.06 0.56
N ASP A 216 -12.49 -12.65 1.39
CA ASP A 216 -12.42 -14.06 1.77
C ASP A 216 -13.23 -14.87 0.75
N ILE A 217 -12.54 -15.38 -0.27
CA ILE A 217 -13.20 -16.01 -1.44
C ILE A 217 -13.67 -17.45 -1.16
N ALA A 218 -13.06 -18.12 -0.19
CA ALA A 218 -13.43 -19.44 0.32
C ALA A 218 -12.76 -19.67 1.68
N GLU A 219 -13.11 -20.77 2.36
CA GLU A 219 -12.45 -21.15 3.61
C GLU A 219 -10.93 -21.27 3.44
N GLY A 220 -10.17 -20.53 4.26
CA GLY A 220 -8.71 -20.49 4.20
C GLY A 220 -8.13 -19.82 2.96
N LYS A 221 -8.95 -19.19 2.10
CA LYS A 221 -8.52 -18.53 0.87
C LYS A 221 -8.95 -17.08 0.83
N SER A 222 -7.99 -16.18 0.67
CA SER A 222 -8.30 -14.75 0.56
C SER A 222 -7.37 -14.04 -0.41
N ILE A 223 -7.86 -12.91 -0.90
CA ILE A 223 -7.11 -11.96 -1.71
C ILE A 223 -7.10 -10.65 -0.95
N GLN A 224 -5.91 -10.07 -0.78
CA GLN A 224 -5.74 -8.77 -0.17
C GLN A 224 -4.96 -7.87 -1.14
N MET A 225 -5.46 -6.66 -1.34
CA MET A 225 -4.80 -5.62 -2.12
C MET A 225 -4.61 -4.39 -1.25
N THR A 226 -3.37 -3.97 -1.08
CA THR A 226 -2.97 -2.75 -0.39
C THR A 226 -2.55 -1.72 -1.44
N LEU A 227 -3.04 -0.49 -1.31
CA LEU A 227 -2.82 0.59 -2.26
C LEU A 227 -2.15 1.79 -1.58
N SER A 228 -1.24 2.42 -2.31
CA SER A 228 -0.49 3.58 -1.83
C SER A 228 -0.06 4.44 -3.03
N ASP A 229 0.57 5.58 -2.77
CA ASP A 229 1.04 6.52 -3.80
C ASP A 229 -0.02 6.87 -4.85
N TRP A 230 -1.26 7.09 -4.40
CA TRP A 230 -2.37 7.46 -5.26
C TRP A 230 -2.04 8.69 -6.11
N GLY A 231 -2.26 8.59 -7.42
CA GLY A 231 -2.04 9.68 -8.37
C GLY A 231 -0.57 9.99 -8.68
N LYS A 232 0.39 9.17 -8.22
CA LYS A 232 1.81 9.40 -8.56
C LYS A 232 2.05 9.31 -10.07
N THR A 233 3.04 10.05 -10.56
CA THR A 233 3.54 9.86 -11.92
C THR A 233 4.24 8.51 -12.03
N VAL A 234 3.80 7.66 -12.95
CA VAL A 234 4.43 6.37 -13.24
C VAL A 234 4.95 6.42 -14.67
N THR A 235 6.23 6.10 -14.83
CA THR A 235 6.88 5.95 -16.14
C THR A 235 7.32 4.49 -16.25
N VAL A 236 6.96 3.87 -17.36
CA VAL A 236 7.27 2.48 -17.67
C VAL A 236 7.97 2.47 -19.01
N ASP A 237 9.19 1.95 -19.03
CA ASP A 237 9.94 1.79 -20.27
C ASP A 237 9.59 0.45 -20.90
N LYS A 238 9.32 0.47 -22.20
CA LYS A 238 9.16 -0.75 -22.98
C LYS A 238 10.46 -1.56 -22.93
N PRO A 239 10.43 -2.83 -22.54
CA PRO A 239 11.62 -3.66 -22.55
C PRO A 239 12.22 -3.77 -23.95
N ALA A 240 13.55 -3.89 -24.03
CA ALA A 240 14.24 -4.15 -25.29
C ALA A 240 13.74 -5.46 -25.91
N ALA A 241 13.55 -5.45 -27.24
CA ALA A 241 13.22 -6.63 -28.02
C ALA A 241 14.42 -7.58 -28.17
#